data_AF-A0A8S3XEP0-F1
#
_entry.id   AF-A0A8S3XEP0-F1
#
_cell.length_a   1.000
_cell.length_b   1.000
_cell.length_c   1.000
_cell.angle_alpha   90.00
_cell.angle_beta   90.00
_cell.angle_gamma   90.00
#
_symmetry.space_group_name_H-M   'P 1'
#
loop_
_entity.id
_entity.type
_entity.pdbx_description
1 polymer ?
#
loop_
_entity_poly.entity_id
_entity_poly.type
_entity_poly.pdbx_seq_one_letter_code
_entity_poly.pdbx_strand_id
1 'polypeptide(L)'
;MFRKSPTKSDILQNYIKMELGKEYALILDCKTRWSTLCNMIGRFIKVKRAVLKALIDVKCDIQINEVEWSILEDIYENLDVMKVTVEAVCREDATLLSADAAMIFALKKLETRNTLLSKELHASLSKRIKQRRLPVASLMQYLHNPATYFEENEYDADVYPRLPNDCLQEMVLGLLKYDSAAQSFTCNDVNDLPTDDSQNEVGSNSSLSNKELINQQISKIIFDDTRRVGIGNLSTSKEDLLTLLKVEMLLFENGGDRGQLLSKAYRWIRSIKPTSVESERAFSAAGILCNKLRTSLSDKTINCLSFLRTYFQQQKNCK
;
A
#
# COMPACT_ATOMS: atom_id res chain seq x y z
N MET A 1 9.45 -1.23 -36.92
CA MET A 1 8.80 -1.43 -38.23
C MET A 1 7.47 -0.69 -38.31
N PHE A 2 6.42 -1.16 -37.65
CA PHE A 2 5.08 -0.55 -37.71
C PHE A 2 4.99 0.87 -37.12
N ARG A 3 5.66 1.15 -35.99
CA ARG A 3 5.70 2.51 -35.40
C ARG A 3 6.33 3.59 -36.30
N LYS A 4 7.25 3.21 -37.19
CA LYS A 4 8.02 4.15 -38.01
C LYS A 4 7.40 4.40 -39.39
N SER A 5 6.35 3.67 -39.76
CA SER A 5 5.75 3.72 -41.09
C SER A 5 4.23 3.67 -40.98
N PRO A 6 3.53 4.79 -41.25
CA PRO A 6 2.07 4.86 -41.20
C PRO A 6 1.41 3.80 -42.09
N THR A 7 1.88 3.65 -43.33
CA THR A 7 1.35 2.66 -44.27
C THR A 7 1.45 1.22 -43.76
N LYS A 8 2.58 0.83 -43.16
CA LYS A 8 2.73 -0.50 -42.53
C LYS A 8 1.82 -0.64 -41.31
N SER A 9 1.67 0.43 -40.53
CA SER A 9 0.75 0.45 -39.39
C SER A 9 -0.70 0.26 -39.81
N ASP A 10 -1.13 0.89 -40.90
CA ASP A 10 -2.49 0.77 -41.43
C ASP A 10 -2.80 -0.66 -41.88
N ILE A 11 -1.85 -1.32 -42.56
CA ILE A 11 -1.97 -2.75 -42.93
C ILE A 11 -2.22 -3.61 -41.67
N LEU A 12 -1.42 -3.40 -40.61
CA LEU A 12 -1.60 -4.11 -39.35
C LEU A 12 -2.96 -3.81 -38.69
N GLN A 13 -3.37 -2.54 -38.65
CA GLN A 13 -4.65 -2.15 -38.04
C GLN A 13 -5.86 -2.71 -38.81
N ASN A 14 -5.75 -2.86 -40.14
CA ASN A 14 -6.80 -3.49 -40.95
C ASN A 14 -6.99 -4.95 -40.55
N TYR A 15 -5.91 -5.74 -40.45
CA TYR A 15 -6.01 -7.12 -39.99
C TYR A 15 -6.51 -7.24 -38.54
N ILE A 16 -6.05 -6.35 -37.66
CA ILE A 16 -6.51 -6.31 -36.27
C ILE A 16 -8.02 -6.01 -36.21
N LYS A 17 -8.52 -5.04 -36.97
CA LYS A 17 -9.95 -4.73 -37.05
C LYS A 17 -10.76 -5.87 -37.62
N MET A 18 -10.26 -6.56 -38.65
CA MET A 18 -10.94 -7.72 -39.23
C MET A 18 -11.04 -8.90 -38.25
N GLU A 19 -10.01 -9.13 -37.43
CA GLU A 19 -9.97 -10.29 -36.53
C GLU A 19 -10.60 -10.04 -35.15
N LEU A 20 -10.49 -8.82 -34.62
CA LEU A 20 -10.86 -8.50 -33.23
C LEU A 20 -11.96 -7.43 -33.14
N GLY A 21 -12.40 -6.86 -34.27
CA GLY A 21 -13.48 -5.87 -34.34
C GLY A 21 -13.13 -4.50 -33.73
N LYS A 22 -11.89 -4.31 -33.27
CA LYS A 22 -11.41 -3.07 -32.63
C LYS A 22 -9.96 -2.83 -33.01
N GLU A 23 -9.56 -1.56 -33.03
CA GLU A 23 -8.16 -1.18 -33.22
C GLU A 23 -7.35 -1.48 -31.96
N TYR A 24 -6.19 -2.09 -32.15
CA TYR A 24 -5.22 -2.34 -31.10
C TYR A 24 -3.86 -1.86 -31.56
N ALA A 25 -3.38 -0.77 -30.97
CA ALA A 25 -1.98 -0.37 -31.13
C ALA A 25 -1.05 -1.39 -30.43
N LEU A 26 0.09 -1.67 -31.05
CA LEU A 26 1.19 -2.37 -30.40
C LEU A 26 1.78 -1.48 -29.30
N ILE A 27 2.01 -2.06 -28.14
CA ILE A 27 2.64 -1.39 -27.01
C ILE A 27 4.14 -1.66 -27.10
N LEU A 28 4.97 -0.68 -26.76
CA LEU A 28 6.41 -0.87 -26.62
C LEU A 28 6.78 -0.80 -25.14
N ASP A 29 7.78 -1.59 -24.79
CA ASP A 29 8.34 -1.55 -23.45
C ASP A 29 8.96 -0.16 -23.14
N CYS A 30 8.85 0.25 -21.88
CA CYS A 30 9.36 1.50 -21.34
C CYS A 30 10.22 1.20 -20.12
N LYS A 31 11.51 1.58 -20.20
CA LYS A 31 12.50 1.28 -19.15
C LYS A 31 12.11 1.73 -17.74
N THR A 32 11.29 2.78 -17.61
CA THR A 32 10.92 3.38 -16.32
C THR A 32 9.62 2.84 -15.75
N ARG A 33 8.88 1.99 -16.47
CA ARG A 33 7.61 1.43 -16.02
C ARG A 33 7.68 -0.08 -16.01
N TRP A 34 7.80 -0.64 -14.81
CA TRP A 34 8.02 -2.07 -14.59
C TRP A 34 6.97 -3.00 -15.24
N SER A 35 5.73 -2.54 -15.47
CA SER A 35 4.64 -3.35 -16.05
C SER A 35 4.56 -3.32 -17.58
N THR A 36 5.34 -2.47 -18.27
CA THR A 36 5.18 -2.28 -19.72
C THR A 36 5.63 -3.48 -20.54
N LEU A 37 6.61 -4.25 -20.07
CA LEU A 37 7.06 -5.47 -20.74
C LEU A 37 5.93 -6.51 -20.77
N CYS A 38 5.30 -6.77 -19.61
CA CYS A 38 4.14 -7.66 -19.52
C CYS A 38 3.00 -7.20 -20.44
N ASN A 39 2.68 -5.91 -20.44
CA ASN A 39 1.65 -5.33 -21.30
C ASN A 39 2.00 -5.44 -22.80
N MET A 40 3.26 -5.25 -23.17
CA MET A 40 3.76 -5.40 -24.54
C MET A 40 3.59 -6.84 -25.01
N ILE A 41 4.05 -7.81 -24.21
CA ILE A 41 3.99 -9.22 -24.56
C ILE A 41 2.53 -9.68 -24.66
N GLY A 42 1.71 -9.38 -23.65
CA GLY A 42 0.28 -9.74 -23.67
C GLY A 42 -0.47 -9.13 -24.85
N ARG A 43 -0.15 -7.88 -25.22
CA ARG A 43 -0.70 -7.25 -26.43
C ARG A 43 -0.24 -7.98 -27.69
N PHE A 44 1.04 -8.32 -27.78
CA PHE A 44 1.62 -8.97 -28.95
C PHE A 44 1.03 -10.37 -29.17
N ILE A 45 0.90 -11.18 -28.11
CA ILE A 45 0.24 -12.49 -28.15
C ILE A 45 -1.22 -12.33 -28.61
N LYS A 46 -1.96 -11.36 -28.05
CA LYS A 46 -3.36 -11.10 -28.41
C LYS A 46 -3.56 -10.80 -29.90
N VAL A 47 -2.59 -10.12 -30.55
CA VAL A 47 -2.66 -9.79 -31.99
C VAL A 47 -1.81 -10.73 -32.86
N LYS A 48 -1.37 -11.90 -32.36
CA LYS A 48 -0.48 -12.86 -33.04
C LYS A 48 -0.89 -13.10 -34.51
N ARG A 49 -2.14 -13.46 -34.75
CA ARG A 49 -2.64 -13.79 -36.11
C ARG A 49 -2.58 -12.60 -37.07
N ALA A 50 -3.09 -11.45 -36.64
CA ALA A 50 -3.01 -10.20 -37.41
C ALA A 50 -1.57 -9.76 -37.70
N VAL A 51 -0.66 -9.94 -36.74
CA VAL A 51 0.77 -9.65 -36.93
C VAL A 51 1.38 -10.57 -37.99
N LEU A 52 1.11 -11.88 -37.93
CA LEU A 52 1.64 -12.83 -38.91
C LEU A 52 1.16 -12.51 -40.34
N LYS A 53 -0.13 -12.18 -40.52
CA LYS A 53 -0.67 -11.74 -41.81
C LYS A 53 -0.03 -10.44 -42.29
N ALA A 54 0.11 -9.46 -41.41
CA ALA A 54 0.73 -8.18 -41.74
C ALA A 54 2.23 -8.34 -42.09
N LEU A 55 2.94 -9.28 -41.48
CA LEU A 55 4.35 -9.55 -41.80
C LEU A 55 4.51 -10.11 -43.22
N ILE A 56 3.58 -10.97 -43.67
CA ILE A 56 3.54 -11.51 -45.03
C ILE A 56 3.34 -10.37 -46.05
N ASP A 57 2.34 -9.52 -45.83
CA ASP A 57 2.02 -8.41 -46.74
C ASP A 57 3.13 -7.38 -46.83
N VAL A 58 3.80 -7.11 -45.70
CA VAL A 58 4.91 -6.15 -45.65
C VAL A 58 6.22 -6.79 -46.13
N LYS A 59 6.21 -8.07 -46.54
CA LYS A 59 7.37 -8.83 -47.03
C LYS A 59 8.53 -8.79 -46.04
N CYS A 60 8.23 -9.05 -44.78
CA CYS A 60 9.23 -9.11 -43.73
C CYS A 60 9.64 -10.56 -43.48
N ASP A 61 10.94 -10.87 -43.55
CA ASP A 61 11.47 -12.23 -43.41
C ASP A 61 11.47 -12.76 -41.97
N ILE A 62 10.83 -12.06 -41.03
CA ILE A 62 10.75 -12.49 -39.63
C ILE A 62 9.68 -13.56 -39.52
N GLN A 63 10.11 -14.79 -39.26
CA GLN A 63 9.24 -15.92 -38.94
C GLN A 63 9.36 -16.22 -37.45
N ILE A 64 8.21 -16.31 -36.76
CA ILE A 64 8.16 -16.71 -35.36
C ILE A 64 7.54 -18.10 -35.30
N ASN A 65 8.31 -19.06 -34.81
CA ASN A 65 7.91 -20.46 -34.72
C ASN A 65 6.94 -20.69 -33.55
N GLU A 66 6.17 -21.78 -33.59
CA GLU A 66 5.23 -22.13 -32.51
C GLU A 66 5.94 -22.36 -31.16
N VAL A 67 7.19 -22.84 -31.17
CA VAL A 67 8.00 -22.96 -29.95
C VAL A 67 8.30 -21.58 -29.34
N GLU A 68 8.63 -20.59 -30.17
CA GLU A 68 8.90 -19.23 -29.69
C GLU A 68 7.64 -18.56 -29.15
N TRP A 69 6.48 -18.83 -29.76
CA TRP A 69 5.18 -18.40 -29.21
C TRP A 69 4.90 -19.04 -27.85
N SER A 70 5.17 -20.34 -27.69
CA SER A 70 4.99 -21.03 -26.41
C SER A 70 5.90 -20.45 -25.32
N ILE A 71 7.17 -20.15 -25.64
CA ILE A 71 8.09 -19.49 -24.70
C ILE A 71 7.55 -18.10 -24.32
N LEU A 72 7.04 -17.35 -25.30
CA LEU A 72 6.52 -16.01 -25.05
C LEU A 72 5.27 -16.03 -24.17
N GLU A 73 4.40 -17.02 -24.35
CA GLU A 73 3.25 -17.27 -23.49
C GLU A 73 3.68 -17.63 -22.06
N ASP A 74 4.70 -18.49 -21.88
CA ASP A 74 5.22 -18.78 -20.54
C ASP A 74 5.81 -17.54 -19.85
N ILE A 75 6.57 -16.72 -20.59
CA ILE A 75 7.10 -15.45 -20.07
C ILE A 75 5.95 -14.52 -19.67
N TYR A 76 4.96 -14.33 -20.55
CA TYR A 76 3.83 -13.44 -20.31
C TYR A 76 3.13 -13.78 -19.01
N GLU A 77 2.80 -15.05 -18.84
CA GLU A 77 2.02 -15.51 -17.72
C GLU A 77 2.77 -15.44 -16.39
N ASN A 78 4.07 -15.76 -16.37
CA ASN A 78 4.91 -15.56 -15.18
C ASN A 78 5.00 -14.07 -14.81
N LEU A 79 5.16 -13.20 -15.81
CA LEU A 79 5.17 -11.75 -15.60
C LEU A 79 3.80 -11.20 -15.18
N ASP A 80 2.70 -11.82 -15.62
CA ASP A 80 1.34 -11.41 -15.24
C ASP A 80 1.08 -11.67 -13.75
N VAL A 81 1.52 -12.82 -13.22
CA VAL A 81 1.49 -13.11 -11.77
C VAL A 81 2.24 -12.01 -10.99
N MET A 82 3.44 -11.66 -11.43
CA MET A 82 4.23 -10.60 -10.78
C MET A 82 3.55 -9.23 -10.91
N LYS A 83 2.90 -8.96 -12.04
CA LYS A 83 2.19 -7.71 -12.27
C LYS A 83 0.99 -7.55 -11.35
N VAL A 84 0.11 -8.54 -11.29
CA VAL A 84 -1.06 -8.51 -10.40
C VAL A 84 -0.62 -8.39 -8.93
N THR A 85 0.46 -9.08 -8.56
CA THR A 85 1.03 -9.00 -7.21
C THR A 85 1.50 -7.59 -6.87
N VAL A 86 2.31 -6.97 -7.75
CA VAL A 86 2.79 -5.61 -7.50
C VAL A 86 1.62 -4.62 -7.50
N GLU A 87 0.65 -4.74 -8.40
CA GLU A 87 -0.56 -3.90 -8.41
C GLU A 87 -1.33 -4.01 -7.09
N ALA A 88 -1.47 -5.22 -6.53
CA ALA A 88 -2.12 -5.44 -5.23
C ALA A 88 -1.36 -4.76 -4.07
N VAL A 89 -0.03 -4.85 -4.08
CA VAL A 89 0.84 -4.24 -3.05
C VAL A 89 0.90 -2.71 -3.17
N CYS A 90 0.59 -2.17 -4.35
CA CYS A 90 0.55 -0.74 -4.67
C CYS A 90 -0.84 -0.10 -4.53
N ARG A 91 -1.82 -0.83 -3.98
CA ARG A 91 -3.15 -0.26 -3.68
C ARG A 91 -3.07 0.75 -2.54
N GLU A 92 -3.96 1.74 -2.57
CA GLU A 92 -4.03 2.79 -1.55
C GLU A 92 -4.39 2.21 -0.17
N ASP A 93 -5.25 1.20 -0.14
CA ASP A 93 -5.69 0.50 1.08
C ASP A 93 -4.72 -0.61 1.53
N ALA A 94 -3.60 -0.80 0.82
CA ALA A 94 -2.65 -1.86 1.15
C ALA A 94 -2.01 -1.64 2.53
N THR A 95 -1.93 -2.73 3.29
CA THR A 95 -1.24 -2.84 4.58
C THR A 95 -0.10 -3.86 4.47
N LEU A 96 0.76 -3.94 5.49
CA LEU A 96 1.79 -4.98 5.55
C LEU A 96 1.20 -6.39 5.43
N LEU A 97 0.02 -6.63 6.01
CA LEU A 97 -0.66 -7.93 5.95
C LEU A 97 -1.14 -8.27 4.53
N SER A 98 -1.80 -7.33 3.85
CA SER A 98 -2.27 -7.57 2.48
C SER A 98 -1.10 -7.70 1.51
N ALA A 99 0.02 -7.02 1.77
CA ALA A 99 1.24 -7.18 0.99
C ALA A 99 1.85 -8.57 1.15
N ASP A 100 1.89 -9.10 2.38
CA ASP A 100 2.30 -10.48 2.63
C ASP A 100 1.40 -11.48 1.92
N ALA A 101 0.08 -11.29 2.00
CA ALA A 101 -0.87 -12.15 1.30
C ALA A 101 -0.66 -12.15 -0.23
N ALA A 102 -0.38 -10.97 -0.81
CA ALA A 102 -0.07 -10.85 -2.24
C ALA A 102 1.25 -11.56 -2.61
N MET A 103 2.30 -11.42 -1.80
CA MET A 103 3.58 -12.10 -2.02
C MET A 103 3.45 -13.62 -1.89
N ILE A 104 2.71 -14.10 -0.88
CA ILE A 104 2.41 -15.52 -0.71
C ILE A 104 1.65 -16.05 -1.94
N PHE A 105 0.62 -15.32 -2.39
CA PHE A 105 -0.11 -15.67 -3.61
C PHE A 105 0.82 -15.81 -4.83
N ALA A 106 1.76 -14.89 -5.01
CA ALA A 106 2.74 -14.95 -6.09
C ALA A 106 3.59 -16.22 -6.01
N LEU A 107 4.12 -16.54 -4.82
CA LEU A 107 4.92 -17.74 -4.59
C LEU A 107 4.11 -19.00 -4.93
N LYS A 108 2.86 -19.11 -4.44
CA LYS A 108 2.00 -20.26 -4.73
C LYS A 108 1.76 -20.45 -6.22
N LYS A 109 1.49 -19.34 -6.93
CA LYS A 109 1.22 -19.36 -8.36
C LYS A 109 2.45 -19.73 -9.18
N LEU A 110 3.63 -19.21 -8.83
CA LEU A 110 4.88 -19.55 -9.51
C LEU A 110 5.28 -21.01 -9.29
N GLU A 111 5.05 -21.54 -8.09
CA GLU A 111 5.29 -22.94 -7.75
C GLU A 111 4.37 -23.89 -8.53
N THR A 112 3.07 -23.56 -8.60
CA THR A 112 2.08 -24.37 -9.34
C THR A 112 2.44 -24.50 -10.83
N ARG A 113 3.01 -23.45 -11.44
CA ARG A 113 3.41 -23.48 -12.87
C ARG A 113 4.60 -24.39 -13.14
N ASN A 114 5.53 -24.49 -12.19
CA ASN A 114 6.68 -25.40 -12.23
C ASN A 114 7.55 -25.34 -13.52
N THR A 115 7.60 -24.19 -14.22
CA THR A 115 8.48 -23.98 -15.38
C THR A 115 9.87 -23.53 -14.94
N LEU A 116 10.86 -23.56 -15.84
CA LEU A 116 12.23 -23.12 -15.52
C LEU A 116 12.23 -21.67 -15.03
N LEU A 117 11.55 -20.79 -15.75
CA LEU A 117 11.43 -19.39 -15.40
C LEU A 117 10.66 -19.20 -14.08
N SER A 118 9.57 -19.96 -13.88
CA SER A 118 8.76 -19.83 -12.65
C SER A 118 9.56 -20.24 -11.41
N LYS A 119 10.40 -21.28 -11.51
CA LYS A 119 11.30 -21.71 -10.43
C LYS A 119 12.37 -20.67 -10.10
N GLU A 120 13.00 -20.09 -11.12
CA GLU A 120 14.01 -19.04 -10.90
C GLU A 120 13.41 -17.78 -10.28
N LEU A 121 12.21 -17.38 -10.74
CA LEU A 121 11.46 -16.26 -10.17
C LEU A 121 11.04 -16.55 -8.74
N HIS A 122 10.52 -17.75 -8.46
CA HIS A 122 10.15 -18.19 -7.12
C HIS A 122 11.36 -18.11 -6.17
N ALA A 123 12.48 -18.75 -6.52
CA ALA A 123 13.68 -18.75 -5.70
C ALA A 123 14.24 -17.34 -5.47
N SER A 124 14.24 -16.51 -6.51
CA SER A 124 14.69 -15.11 -6.42
C SER A 124 13.77 -14.28 -5.53
N LEU A 125 12.46 -14.43 -5.67
CA LEU A 125 11.45 -13.73 -4.86
C LEU A 125 11.56 -14.14 -3.39
N SER A 126 11.58 -15.45 -3.11
CA SER A 126 11.76 -15.99 -1.75
C SER A 126 13.03 -15.46 -1.09
N LYS A 127 14.17 -15.45 -1.81
CA LYS A 127 15.42 -14.87 -1.32
C LYS A 127 15.29 -13.39 -0.98
N ARG A 128 14.61 -12.60 -1.84
CA ARG A 128 14.42 -11.16 -1.62
C ARG A 128 13.47 -10.86 -0.47
N ILE A 129 12.43 -11.67 -0.28
CA ILE A 129 11.51 -11.57 0.86
C ILE A 129 12.30 -11.77 2.16
N LYS A 130 13.07 -12.85 2.28
CA LYS A 130 13.91 -13.12 3.46
C LYS A 130 14.87 -11.97 3.79
N GLN A 131 15.48 -11.37 2.77
CA GLN A 131 16.44 -10.27 2.96
C GLN A 131 15.81 -8.94 3.40
N ARG A 132 14.52 -8.71 3.10
CA ARG A 132 13.90 -7.39 3.22
C ARG A 132 12.69 -7.35 4.16
N ARG A 133 12.21 -8.50 4.61
CA ARG A 133 11.05 -8.60 5.50
C ARG A 133 11.37 -7.90 6.82
N LEU A 134 10.51 -6.95 7.20
CA LEU A 134 10.62 -6.23 8.46
C LEU A 134 9.94 -7.03 9.58
N PRO A 135 10.52 -7.09 10.79
CA PRO A 135 9.90 -7.79 11.92
C PRO A 135 8.51 -7.24 12.30
N VAL A 136 8.27 -5.95 12.02
CA VAL A 136 6.99 -5.27 12.24
C VAL A 136 5.84 -5.91 11.42
N ALA A 137 6.14 -6.53 10.27
CA ALA A 137 5.13 -7.24 9.48
C ALA A 137 4.61 -8.50 10.22
N SER A 138 5.50 -9.22 10.91
CA SER A 138 5.10 -10.38 11.72
C SER A 138 4.29 -9.95 12.96
N LEU A 139 4.65 -8.82 13.58
CA LEU A 139 3.83 -8.23 14.65
C LEU A 139 2.43 -7.83 14.14
N MET A 140 2.32 -7.27 12.93
CA MET A 140 1.03 -6.96 12.31
C MET A 140 0.17 -8.22 12.12
N GLN A 141 0.79 -9.34 11.71
CA GLN A 141 0.09 -10.61 11.53
C GLN A 141 -0.45 -11.14 12.86
N TYR A 142 0.38 -11.15 13.92
CA TYR A 142 -0.04 -11.52 15.28
C TYR A 142 -1.19 -10.64 15.78
N LEU A 143 -1.06 -9.31 15.68
CA LEU A 143 -2.08 -8.35 16.13
C LEU A 143 -3.36 -8.37 15.27
N HIS A 144 -3.33 -8.97 14.08
CA HIS A 144 -4.52 -9.12 13.27
C HIS A 144 -5.34 -10.33 13.71
N ASN A 145 -4.69 -11.49 13.88
CA ASN A 145 -5.33 -12.67 14.42
C ASN A 145 -4.26 -13.61 15.05
N PRO A 146 -4.27 -13.78 16.38
CA PRO A 146 -3.26 -14.55 17.09
C PRO A 146 -3.39 -16.06 16.84
N ALA A 147 -4.62 -16.56 16.62
CA ALA A 147 -4.86 -17.99 16.33
C ALA A 147 -4.19 -18.40 15.01
N THR A 148 -4.45 -17.65 13.92
CA THR A 148 -3.82 -17.89 12.61
C THR A 148 -2.32 -17.63 12.57
N TYR A 149 -1.76 -16.90 13.55
CA TYR A 149 -0.33 -16.65 13.63
C TYR A 149 0.44 -17.90 14.09
N PHE A 150 -0.13 -18.66 15.02
CA PHE A 150 0.48 -19.89 15.53
C PHE A 150 0.09 -21.15 14.74
N GLU A 151 -1.00 -21.13 13.98
CA GLU A 151 -1.34 -22.19 13.01
C GLU A 151 -0.23 -22.36 11.97
N GLU A 152 0.30 -23.57 11.78
CA GLU A 152 1.30 -23.89 10.75
C GLU A 152 0.78 -23.48 9.37
N ASN A 153 1.45 -22.52 8.73
CA ASN A 153 1.18 -22.20 7.34
C ASN A 153 2.14 -23.03 6.47
N GLU A 154 1.58 -23.81 5.53
CA GLU A 154 2.31 -24.67 4.60
C GLU A 154 3.42 -23.97 3.78
N TYR A 155 3.33 -22.65 3.60
CA TYR A 155 4.21 -21.88 2.70
C TYR A 155 5.56 -21.45 3.30
N ASP A 156 6.08 -22.29 4.17
CA ASP A 156 7.47 -22.32 4.64
C ASP A 156 7.81 -21.29 5.74
N ALA A 157 8.05 -21.83 6.95
CA ALA A 157 8.57 -21.08 8.09
C ALA A 157 9.92 -20.39 7.78
N ASP A 158 10.62 -20.87 6.75
CA ASP A 158 11.90 -20.33 6.28
C ASP A 158 11.76 -18.97 5.55
N VAL A 159 10.69 -18.76 4.78
CA VAL A 159 10.47 -17.47 4.07
C VAL A 159 9.79 -16.44 4.98
N TYR A 160 8.89 -16.90 5.85
CA TYR A 160 8.10 -16.07 6.77
C TYR A 160 8.39 -16.47 8.22
N PRO A 161 9.55 -16.10 8.78
CA PRO A 161 9.90 -16.46 10.14
C PRO A 161 8.96 -15.79 11.14
N ARG A 162 8.47 -16.60 12.09
CA ARG A 162 7.69 -16.13 13.23
C ARG A 162 8.62 -15.59 14.29
N LEU A 163 8.28 -14.43 14.83
CA LEU A 163 8.96 -13.92 16.00
C LEU A 163 8.44 -14.60 17.27
N PRO A 164 9.34 -14.94 18.21
CA PRO A 164 8.98 -15.36 19.56
C PRO A 164 8.18 -14.28 20.29
N ASN A 165 7.37 -14.71 21.27
CA ASN A 165 6.53 -13.83 22.08
C ASN A 165 7.34 -12.74 22.80
N ASP A 166 8.56 -13.05 23.24
CA ASP A 166 9.44 -12.07 23.89
C ASP A 166 9.80 -10.91 22.96
N CYS A 167 10.13 -11.21 21.69
CA CYS A 167 10.43 -10.18 20.70
C CYS A 167 9.19 -9.35 20.34
N LEU A 168 8.01 -9.97 20.28
CA LEU A 168 6.75 -9.26 20.04
C LEU A 168 6.45 -8.27 21.18
N GLN A 169 6.65 -8.71 22.43
CA GLN A 169 6.49 -7.85 23.61
C GLN A 169 7.45 -6.66 23.58
N GLU A 170 8.73 -6.88 23.28
CA GLU A 170 9.72 -5.80 23.17
C GLU A 170 9.36 -4.79 22.09
N MET A 171 8.85 -5.24 20.93
CA MET A 171 8.44 -4.35 19.85
C MET A 171 7.23 -3.49 20.24
N VAL A 172 6.21 -4.09 20.87
CA VAL A 172 5.04 -3.33 21.34
C VAL A 172 5.45 -2.33 22.42
N LEU A 173 6.30 -2.72 23.38
CA LEU A 173 6.83 -1.80 24.39
C LEU A 173 7.66 -0.67 23.78
N GLY A 174 8.46 -0.96 22.75
CA GLY A 174 9.21 0.04 22.01
C GLY A 174 8.29 1.10 21.42
N LEU A 175 7.22 0.68 20.74
CA LEU A 175 6.23 1.58 20.14
C LEU A 175 5.51 2.45 21.21
N LEU A 176 5.12 1.84 22.34
CA LEU A 176 4.39 2.55 23.40
C LEU A 176 5.25 3.60 24.11
N LYS A 177 6.57 3.37 24.24
CA LYS A 177 7.50 4.34 24.83
C LYS A 177 7.63 5.62 23.98
N TYR A 178 7.61 5.49 22.65
CA TYR A 178 7.67 6.65 21.76
C TYR A 178 6.49 7.61 21.99
N ASP A 179 5.33 7.10 22.36
CA ASP A 179 4.15 7.93 22.64
C ASP A 179 4.27 8.70 23.96
N SER A 180 4.81 8.08 25.01
CA SER A 180 5.10 8.79 26.27
C SER A 180 6.16 9.89 26.09
N ALA A 181 7.10 9.71 25.16
CA ALA A 181 8.09 10.73 24.84
C ALA A 181 7.54 11.82 23.90
N ALA A 182 6.73 11.46 22.89
CA ALA A 182 6.14 12.42 21.96
C ALA A 182 5.19 13.42 22.65
N GLN A 183 4.50 13.01 23.73
CA GLN A 183 3.68 13.91 24.54
C GLN A 183 4.49 14.98 25.30
N SER A 184 5.82 14.84 25.43
CA SER A 184 6.69 15.86 26.04
C SER A 184 7.22 16.90 25.03
N PHE A 185 7.00 16.71 23.73
CA PHE A 185 7.32 17.69 22.68
C PHE A 185 6.09 18.50 22.28
N THR A 186 5.50 19.24 23.23
CA THR A 186 4.59 20.33 22.88
C THR A 186 5.39 21.60 22.61
N CYS A 187 5.18 22.15 21.42
CA CYS A 187 5.69 23.40 20.86
C CYS A 187 5.75 24.58 21.85
N ASN A 188 6.95 25.10 22.09
CA ASN A 188 7.18 26.39 22.76
C ASN A 188 7.52 27.53 21.78
N ASP A 189 7.45 27.32 20.47
CA ASP A 189 7.83 28.36 19.49
C ASP A 189 6.67 28.71 18.54
N VAL A 190 5.65 29.41 19.06
CA VAL A 190 4.85 30.37 18.28
C VAL A 190 4.27 31.46 19.21
N ASN A 191 5.13 32.26 19.84
CA ASN A 191 4.75 33.60 20.29
C ASN A 191 5.41 34.58 19.33
N ASP A 192 4.66 35.01 18.31
CA ASP A 192 4.78 36.32 17.67
C ASP A 192 3.88 36.37 16.43
N LEU A 193 2.64 36.82 16.60
CA LEU A 193 1.97 37.65 15.61
C LEU A 193 0.87 38.50 16.29
N PRO A 194 0.67 39.74 15.85
CA PRO A 194 0.03 40.79 16.63
C PRO A 194 -1.49 40.63 16.68
N THR A 195 -2.05 40.81 17.86
CA THR A 195 -3.47 41.12 18.07
C THR A 195 -3.81 42.44 17.40
N ASP A 196 -4.76 42.41 16.47
CA ASP A 196 -5.54 43.59 16.10
C ASP A 196 -7.00 43.35 16.53
N ASP A 197 -7.45 44.28 17.36
CA ASP A 197 -8.78 44.37 17.94
C ASP A 197 -9.78 44.74 16.86
N SER A 198 -10.91 44.04 16.80
CA SER A 198 -12.18 44.64 16.39
C SER A 198 -13.34 43.80 16.90
N GLN A 199 -13.96 44.36 17.93
CA GLN A 199 -15.19 43.95 18.59
C GLN A 199 -16.34 43.87 17.59
N ASN A 200 -17.23 42.88 17.76
CA ASN A 200 -18.66 43.10 17.60
C ASN A 200 -19.45 42.15 18.51
N GLU A 201 -20.30 42.78 19.31
CA GLU A 201 -21.09 42.26 20.41
C GLU A 201 -22.32 41.44 19.99
N VAL A 202 -22.48 40.31 20.70
CA VAL A 202 -23.65 39.92 21.51
C VAL A 202 -25.02 39.70 20.85
N GLY A 203 -25.56 38.51 21.11
CA GLY A 203 -26.96 38.34 21.49
C GLY A 203 -27.65 37.14 20.86
N SER A 204 -27.83 36.05 21.62
CA SER A 204 -29.16 35.47 21.89
C SER A 204 -29.05 34.18 22.71
N ASN A 205 -29.68 34.21 23.88
CA ASN A 205 -29.97 33.05 24.72
C ASN A 205 -30.82 32.04 23.94
N SER A 206 -30.30 30.84 23.69
CA SER A 206 -31.13 29.67 23.43
C SER A 206 -30.98 28.70 24.59
N SER A 207 -32.07 28.46 25.32
CA SER A 207 -32.13 27.36 26.28
C SER A 207 -31.86 26.07 25.52
N LEU A 208 -30.77 25.38 25.88
CA LEU A 208 -30.41 24.10 25.28
C LEU A 208 -31.59 23.15 25.32
N SER A 209 -31.93 22.58 24.17
CA SER A 209 -33.01 21.61 24.04
C SER A 209 -32.70 20.38 24.88
N ASN A 210 -33.72 19.70 25.44
CA ASN A 210 -33.54 18.45 26.20
C ASN A 210 -32.72 17.40 25.43
N LYS A 211 -32.74 17.44 24.10
CA LYS A 211 -31.94 16.57 23.22
C LYS A 211 -30.43 16.91 23.28
N GLU A 212 -30.08 18.18 23.43
CA GLU A 212 -28.68 18.64 23.58
C GLU A 212 -28.15 18.37 24.99
N LEU A 213 -29.00 18.50 26.02
CA LEU A 213 -28.66 18.11 27.39
C LEU A 213 -28.39 16.60 27.51
N ILE A 214 -29.20 15.77 26.83
CA ILE A 214 -28.96 14.33 26.76
C ILE A 214 -27.68 14.02 26.00
N ASN A 215 -27.41 14.69 24.86
CA ASN A 215 -26.15 14.50 24.14
C ASN A 215 -24.92 14.98 24.94
N GLN A 216 -25.06 16.03 25.76
CA GLN A 216 -24.02 16.44 26.71
C GLN A 216 -23.83 15.45 27.85
N GLN A 217 -24.90 14.85 28.36
CA GLN A 217 -24.84 13.80 29.38
C GLN A 217 -24.21 12.52 28.82
N ILE A 218 -24.59 12.10 27.62
CA ILE A 218 -24.00 10.94 26.92
C ILE A 218 -22.52 11.19 26.64
N SER A 219 -22.14 12.37 26.16
CA SER A 219 -20.74 12.71 25.94
C SER A 219 -19.94 12.79 27.25
N LYS A 220 -20.53 13.28 28.35
CA LYS A 220 -19.91 13.22 29.69
C LYS A 220 -19.74 11.79 30.19
N ILE A 221 -20.73 10.91 30.01
CA ILE A 221 -20.65 9.50 30.41
C ILE A 221 -19.61 8.76 29.54
N ILE A 222 -19.60 8.96 28.23
CA ILE A 222 -18.58 8.40 27.34
C ILE A 222 -17.19 8.92 27.75
N PHE A 223 -17.07 10.21 28.07
CA PHE A 223 -15.80 10.81 28.50
C PHE A 223 -15.37 10.35 29.90
N ASP A 224 -16.31 10.08 30.81
CA ASP A 224 -16.05 9.56 32.15
C ASP A 224 -15.77 8.04 32.14
N ASP A 225 -16.36 7.25 31.23
CA ASP A 225 -15.95 5.86 30.98
C ASP A 225 -14.54 5.83 30.36
N THR A 226 -14.21 6.81 29.50
CA THR A 226 -12.85 6.98 28.98
C THR A 226 -11.86 7.35 30.09
N ARG A 227 -12.30 8.02 31.17
CA ARG A 227 -11.48 8.34 32.36
C ARG A 227 -11.44 7.23 33.41
N ARG A 228 -12.45 6.35 33.51
CA ARG A 228 -12.40 5.18 34.41
C ARG A 228 -11.44 4.09 33.92
N VAL A 229 -11.06 4.11 32.65
CA VAL A 229 -9.88 3.41 32.11
C VAL A 229 -8.79 4.41 31.68
N GLY A 230 -8.78 5.58 32.30
CA GLY A 230 -7.70 6.55 32.18
C GLY A 230 -6.57 6.11 33.10
N ILE A 231 -5.46 5.69 32.51
CA ILE A 231 -4.16 5.72 33.18
C ILE A 231 -3.87 7.20 33.48
N GLY A 232 -4.45 7.71 34.56
CA GLY A 232 -4.07 8.99 35.13
C GLY A 232 -2.65 8.83 35.66
N ASN A 233 -1.71 9.52 35.01
CA ASN A 233 -0.36 9.82 35.51
C ASN A 233 0.21 8.77 36.47
N LEU A 234 0.33 7.53 36.01
CA LEU A 234 1.17 6.57 36.71
C LEU A 234 2.53 6.65 36.03
N SER A 235 3.53 7.10 36.76
CA SER A 235 4.94 6.79 36.52
C SER A 235 5.08 5.27 36.56
N THR A 236 4.63 4.62 35.48
CA THR A 236 4.44 3.18 35.41
C THR A 236 5.82 2.63 35.07
N SER A 237 6.42 1.88 35.99
CA SER A 237 7.72 1.25 35.74
C SER A 237 7.62 0.42 34.47
N LYS A 238 8.73 0.30 33.71
CA LYS A 238 8.82 -0.58 32.52
C LYS A 238 8.29 -1.99 32.83
N GLU A 239 8.44 -2.43 34.07
CA GLU A 239 8.02 -3.72 34.59
C GLU A 239 6.48 -3.83 34.69
N ASP A 240 5.79 -2.77 35.13
CA ASP A 240 4.31 -2.74 35.24
C ASP A 240 3.62 -2.69 33.87
N LEU A 241 4.21 -1.99 32.89
CA LEU A 241 3.72 -2.02 31.51
C LEU A 241 3.92 -3.38 30.86
N LEU A 242 5.03 -4.07 31.17
CA LEU A 242 5.32 -5.40 30.64
C LEU A 242 4.35 -6.44 31.22
N THR A 243 4.04 -6.37 32.53
CA THR A 243 3.08 -7.28 33.15
C THR A 243 1.67 -7.08 32.61
N LEU A 244 1.24 -5.82 32.43
CA LEU A 244 -0.05 -5.49 31.82
C LEU A 244 -0.13 -5.99 30.37
N LEU A 245 0.93 -5.78 29.58
CA LEU A 245 1.00 -6.26 28.20
C LEU A 245 0.93 -7.79 28.12
N LYS A 246 1.63 -8.51 29.01
CA LYS A 246 1.58 -9.98 29.04
C LYS A 246 0.17 -10.49 29.34
N VAL A 247 -0.53 -9.87 30.28
CA VAL A 247 -1.94 -10.22 30.58
C VAL A 247 -2.82 -9.95 29.38
N GLU A 248 -2.65 -8.80 28.72
CA GLU A 248 -3.43 -8.44 27.54
C GLU A 248 -3.19 -9.39 26.35
N MET A 249 -1.94 -9.79 26.11
CA MET A 249 -1.58 -10.78 25.08
C MET A 249 -2.18 -12.15 25.38
N LEU A 250 -2.14 -12.62 26.64
CA LEU A 250 -2.76 -13.89 27.04
C LEU A 250 -4.28 -13.87 26.85
N LEU A 251 -4.95 -12.77 27.18
CA LEU A 251 -6.39 -12.63 26.94
C LEU A 251 -6.70 -12.65 25.44
N PHE A 252 -5.88 -11.97 24.64
CA PHE A 252 -6.03 -11.92 23.19
C PHE A 252 -5.83 -13.31 22.53
N GLU A 253 -4.85 -14.08 22.99
CA GLU A 253 -4.59 -15.44 22.51
C GLU A 253 -5.71 -16.43 22.87
N ASN A 254 -6.36 -16.25 24.02
CA ASN A 254 -7.48 -17.08 24.48
C ASN A 254 -8.83 -16.69 23.85
N GLY A 255 -8.84 -15.91 22.77
CA GLY A 255 -10.04 -15.52 22.02
C GLY A 255 -10.71 -14.24 22.52
N GLY A 256 -10.06 -13.48 23.40
CA GLY A 256 -10.50 -12.14 23.76
C GLY A 256 -10.20 -11.10 22.67
N ASP A 257 -10.84 -9.93 22.75
CA ASP A 257 -10.53 -8.80 21.88
C ASP A 257 -9.20 -8.14 22.23
N ARG A 258 -8.61 -7.41 21.28
CA ARG A 258 -7.42 -6.57 21.51
C ARG A 258 -7.73 -5.54 22.58
N GLY A 259 -6.99 -5.57 23.69
CA GLY A 259 -7.06 -4.50 24.69
C GLY A 259 -6.52 -3.17 24.16
N GLN A 260 -6.36 -2.21 25.05
CA GLN A 260 -6.02 -0.83 24.68
C GLN A 260 -4.59 -0.72 24.13
N LEU A 261 -3.63 -1.44 24.72
CA LEU A 261 -2.22 -1.35 24.34
C LEU A 261 -2.01 -1.99 22.96
N LEU A 262 -2.56 -3.19 22.75
CA LEU A 262 -2.49 -3.91 21.49
C LEU A 262 -3.28 -3.19 20.39
N SER A 263 -4.43 -2.61 20.71
CA SER A 263 -5.20 -1.79 19.76
C SER A 263 -4.45 -0.54 19.32
N LYS A 264 -3.71 0.10 20.23
CA LYS A 264 -2.88 1.27 19.91
C LYS A 264 -1.69 0.88 19.02
N ALA A 265 -0.98 -0.17 19.38
CA ALA A 265 0.11 -0.72 18.57
C ALA A 265 -0.38 -1.12 17.17
N TYR A 266 -1.52 -1.79 17.08
CA TYR A 266 -2.14 -2.19 15.82
C TYR A 266 -2.46 -1.00 14.92
N ARG A 267 -3.02 0.09 15.48
CA ARG A 267 -3.34 1.30 14.72
C ARG A 267 -2.08 1.94 14.13
N TRP A 268 -1.01 2.02 14.89
CA TRP A 268 0.27 2.57 14.40
C TRP A 268 0.88 1.70 13.30
N ILE A 269 0.95 0.38 13.51
CA ILE A 269 1.55 -0.52 12.52
C ILE A 269 0.71 -0.54 11.24
N ARG A 270 -0.61 -0.47 11.34
CA ARG A 270 -1.53 -0.37 10.19
C ARG A 270 -1.32 0.90 9.36
N SER A 271 -0.77 1.96 9.94
CA SER A 271 -0.45 3.20 9.21
C SER A 271 0.76 3.05 8.27
N ILE A 272 1.61 2.03 8.49
CA ILE A 272 2.78 1.76 7.67
C ILE A 272 2.32 1.20 6.31
N LYS A 273 2.60 1.95 5.25
CA LYS A 273 2.34 1.52 3.88
C LYS A 273 3.42 0.55 3.40
N PRO A 274 3.06 -0.52 2.66
CA PRO A 274 4.03 -1.48 2.16
C PRO A 274 4.89 -0.93 1.00
N THR A 275 4.46 0.15 0.35
CA THR A 275 5.17 0.75 -0.80
C THR A 275 5.20 2.28 -0.74
N SER A 276 6.15 2.86 -1.47
CA SER A 276 6.29 4.31 -1.70
C SER A 276 5.34 4.85 -2.78
N VAL A 277 4.45 4.03 -3.35
CA VAL A 277 3.67 4.40 -4.54
C VAL A 277 2.74 5.57 -4.29
N GLU A 278 2.21 5.74 -3.09
CA GLU A 278 1.39 6.91 -2.76
C GLU A 278 2.18 8.22 -2.87
N SER A 279 3.43 8.23 -2.38
CA SER A 279 4.33 9.37 -2.56
C SER A 279 4.66 9.59 -4.04
N GLU A 280 4.91 8.53 -4.80
CA GLU A 280 5.17 8.61 -6.25
C GLU A 280 3.97 9.16 -7.03
N ARG A 281 2.73 8.80 -6.64
CA ARG A 281 1.49 9.36 -7.22
C ARG A 281 1.38 10.85 -6.92
N ALA A 282 1.68 11.26 -5.69
CA ALA A 282 1.70 12.67 -5.30
C ALA A 282 2.71 13.46 -6.14
N PHE A 283 3.94 12.95 -6.30
CA PHE A 283 4.98 13.58 -7.12
C PHE A 283 4.64 13.57 -8.62
N SER A 284 4.08 12.48 -9.13
CA SER A 284 3.62 12.40 -10.53
C SER A 284 2.56 13.46 -10.81
N ALA A 285 1.65 13.68 -9.85
CA ALA A 285 0.62 14.69 -9.98
C ALA A 285 1.16 16.12 -9.77
N ALA A 286 2.24 16.29 -9.01
CA ALA A 286 2.99 17.54 -8.93
C ALA A 286 3.69 17.90 -10.26
N GLY A 287 3.89 16.94 -11.16
CA GLY A 287 4.34 17.18 -12.53
C GLY A 287 3.45 18.12 -13.35
N ILE A 288 2.18 18.33 -12.93
CA ILE A 288 1.29 19.35 -13.52
C ILE A 288 1.75 20.76 -13.15
N LEU A 289 2.24 20.93 -11.91
CA LEU A 289 2.73 22.19 -11.37
C LEU A 289 4.17 22.47 -11.81
N CYS A 290 4.99 21.41 -11.89
CA CYS A 290 6.41 21.50 -12.18
C CYS A 290 6.79 20.53 -13.31
N ASN A 291 6.99 21.07 -14.50
CA ASN A 291 7.56 20.32 -15.63
C ASN A 291 8.69 21.13 -16.27
N LYS A 292 9.44 20.55 -17.21
CA LYS A 292 10.57 21.22 -17.87
C LYS A 292 10.22 22.56 -18.54
N LEU A 293 8.94 22.85 -18.79
CA LEU A 293 8.44 24.09 -19.40
C LEU A 293 7.79 25.04 -18.37
N ARG A 294 7.48 24.57 -17.16
CA ARG A 294 6.79 25.28 -16.08
C ARG A 294 7.60 25.15 -14.80
N THR A 295 8.61 26.01 -14.64
CA THR A 295 9.59 25.96 -13.55
C THR A 295 9.64 27.26 -12.72
N SER A 296 8.55 28.02 -12.63
CA SER A 296 8.57 29.32 -11.96
C SER A 296 8.25 29.29 -10.46
N LEU A 297 8.01 28.11 -9.88
CA LEU A 297 7.67 27.97 -8.46
C LEU A 297 8.92 27.63 -7.65
N SER A 298 9.06 28.26 -6.49
CA SER A 298 10.11 27.91 -5.52
C SER A 298 9.80 26.57 -4.84
N ASP A 299 10.84 25.85 -4.42
CA ASP A 299 10.71 24.55 -3.74
C ASP A 299 9.78 24.59 -2.54
N LYS A 300 9.85 25.67 -1.74
CA LYS A 300 8.95 25.89 -0.59
C LYS A 300 7.49 25.96 -1.03
N THR A 301 7.21 26.66 -2.12
CA THR A 301 5.84 26.80 -2.66
C THR A 301 5.33 25.47 -3.19
N ILE A 302 6.17 24.69 -3.86
CA ILE A 302 5.83 23.36 -4.38
C ILE A 302 5.48 22.40 -3.23
N ASN A 303 6.26 22.42 -2.16
CA ASN A 303 6.00 21.63 -0.96
C ASN A 303 4.68 22.04 -0.28
N CYS A 304 4.44 23.34 -0.09
CA CYS A 304 3.18 23.83 0.48
C CYS A 304 1.97 23.44 -0.37
N LEU A 305 2.05 23.59 -1.70
CA LEU A 305 0.96 23.21 -2.61
C LEU A 305 0.70 21.70 -2.61
N SER A 306 1.77 20.90 -2.57
CA SER A 306 1.66 19.44 -2.48
C SER A 306 0.99 19.01 -1.17
N PHE A 307 1.35 19.65 -0.06
CA PHE A 307 0.74 19.41 1.25
C PHE A 307 -0.74 19.82 1.29
N LEU A 308 -1.06 21.04 0.86
CA LEU A 308 -2.44 21.56 0.82
C LEU A 308 -3.34 20.67 -0.04
N ARG A 309 -2.84 20.21 -1.18
CA ARG A 309 -3.57 19.27 -2.04
C ARG A 309 -3.94 17.99 -1.29
N THR A 310 -2.96 17.35 -0.64
CA THR A 310 -3.19 16.12 0.13
C THR A 310 -4.19 16.35 1.26
N TYR A 311 -4.08 17.48 1.97
CA TYR A 311 -5.01 17.85 3.04
C TYR A 311 -6.46 17.96 2.53
N PHE A 312 -6.70 18.70 1.45
CA PHE A 312 -8.05 18.84 0.89
C PHE A 312 -8.59 17.54 0.27
N GLN A 313 -7.72 16.66 -0.25
CA GLN A 313 -8.12 15.33 -0.70
C GLN A 313 -8.59 14.45 0.45
N GLN A 314 -7.88 14.46 1.58
CA GLN A 314 -8.28 13.72 2.78
C GLN A 314 -9.59 14.26 3.37
N GLN A 315 -9.78 15.59 3.41
CA GLN A 315 -11.05 16.17 3.87
C GLN A 315 -12.26 15.78 3.01
N LYS A 316 -12.09 15.64 1.69
CA LYS A 316 -13.16 15.20 0.79
C LYS A 316 -13.54 13.73 1.01
N ASN A 317 -12.58 12.88 1.37
CA ASN A 317 -12.81 11.46 1.65
C ASN A 317 -13.43 11.21 3.05
N CYS A 318 -13.46 12.22 3.92
CA CYS A 318 -14.07 12.16 5.25
C CYS A 318 -15.51 12.70 5.31
N LYS A 319 -16.11 13.09 4.17
CA LYS A 319 -17.52 13.45 4.04
C LYS A 319 -18.28 12.33 3.34
#